data_AF-A0A101Y4D9-F1
#
_entry.id   AF-A0A101Y4D9-F1
#
_cell.length_a   1.000
_cell.length_b   1.000
_cell.length_c   1.000
_cell.angle_alpha   90.00
_cell.angle_beta   90.00
_cell.angle_gamma   90.00
#
_symmetry.space_group_name_H-M   'P 1'
#
loop_
_entity.id
_entity.type
_entity.pdbx_description
1 polymer ?
#
loop_
_entity_poly.entity_id
_entity_poly.type
_entity_poly.pdbx_seq_one_letter_code
_entity_poly.pdbx_strand_id
1 'polypeptide(L)'
;MNKGNSLIIGTSILVGFLILGVFLKLTFSEKGSPTTIEASTTGIYEMIAVNKNNIIIFNKQNGEYWRKFISDSEGPTEWTKEPSPVSNTK
;
A
#
# COMPACT_ATOMS: atom_id res chain seq x y z
N MET A 1 -50.31 19.95 -15.33
CA MET A 1 -49.29 18.87 -15.37
C MET A 1 -50.01 17.54 -15.33
N ASN A 2 -49.84 16.71 -16.36
CA ASN A 2 -50.60 15.46 -16.49
C ASN A 2 -50.11 14.47 -15.42
N LYS A 3 -51.01 13.96 -14.57
CA LYS A 3 -50.65 13.10 -13.42
C LYS A 3 -49.77 11.91 -13.82
N GLY A 4 -49.97 11.37 -15.03
CA GLY A 4 -49.15 10.31 -15.61
C GLY A 4 -47.68 10.70 -15.82
N ASN A 5 -47.41 11.91 -16.31
CA ASN A 5 -46.04 12.38 -16.54
C ASN A 5 -45.30 12.56 -15.21
N SER A 6 -45.97 13.12 -14.20
CA SER A 6 -45.39 13.27 -12.86
C SER A 6 -45.03 11.93 -12.21
N LEU A 7 -45.85 10.89 -12.44
CA LEU A 7 -45.59 9.54 -11.95
C LEU A 7 -44.35 8.92 -12.62
N ILE A 8 -44.22 9.10 -13.94
CA ILE A 8 -43.08 8.58 -14.73
C ILE A 8 -41.77 9.27 -14.33
N ILE A 9 -41.79 10.59 -14.13
CA ILE A 9 -40.60 11.32 -13.66
C ILE A 9 -40.19 10.79 -12.28
N GLY A 10 -41.14 10.66 -11.34
CA GLY A 10 -40.85 10.17 -9.99
C GLY A 10 -40.26 8.76 -9.98
N THR A 11 -40.83 7.84 -10.76
CA THR A 11 -40.30 6.46 -10.84
C THR A 11 -38.95 6.38 -11.53
N SER A 12 -38.69 7.20 -12.56
CA SER A 12 -37.39 7.21 -13.25
C SER A 12 -36.23 7.64 -12.33
N ILE A 13 -36.48 8.59 -11.43
CA ILE A 13 -35.48 9.06 -10.46
C ILE A 13 -35.13 7.96 -9.46
N LEU A 14 -36.15 7.26 -8.93
CA LEU A 14 -35.94 6.15 -8.00
C LEU A 14 -35.17 4.99 -8.65
N VAL A 15 -35.48 4.66 -9.89
CA VAL A 15 -34.76 3.63 -10.65
C VAL A 15 -33.30 4.05 -10.88
N GLY A 16 -33.05 5.32 -11.22
CA GLY A 16 -31.70 5.84 -11.38
C GLY A 16 -30.84 5.71 -10.11
N PHE A 17 -31.39 6.08 -8.95
CA PHE A 17 -30.68 5.93 -7.67
C PHE A 17 -30.46 4.47 -7.25
N LEU A 18 -31.41 3.57 -7.55
CA LEU A 18 -31.25 2.13 -7.33
C LEU A 18 -30.11 1.55 -8.16
N ILE A 19 -30.07 1.89 -9.46
CA ILE A 19 -29.01 1.44 -10.37
C ILE A 19 -27.66 1.98 -9.90
N LEU A 20 -27.56 3.28 -9.60
CA LEU A 20 -26.34 3.89 -9.08
C LEU A 20 -25.87 3.23 -7.77
N GLY A 21 -26.79 2.95 -6.85
CA GLY A 21 -26.48 2.27 -5.59
C GLY A 21 -25.91 0.86 -5.78
N VAL A 22 -26.44 0.10 -6.74
CA VAL A 22 -25.91 -1.23 -7.12
C VAL A 22 -24.51 -1.11 -7.72
N PHE A 23 -24.28 -0.18 -8.64
CA PHE A 23 -22.95 0.03 -9.23
C PHE A 23 -21.93 0.49 -8.18
N LEU A 24 -22.29 1.41 -7.29
CA LEU A 24 -21.42 1.81 -6.18
C LEU A 24 -21.11 0.61 -5.27
N LYS A 25 -22.10 -0.21 -4.93
CA LYS A 25 -21.86 -1.43 -4.15
C LYS A 25 -20.91 -2.38 -4.86
N LEU A 26 -21.08 -2.63 -6.16
CA LEU A 26 -20.20 -3.54 -6.90
C LEU A 26 -18.78 -3.00 -7.06
N THR A 27 -18.62 -1.70 -7.36
CA THR A 27 -17.31 -1.06 -7.54
C THR A 27 -16.58 -0.85 -6.21
N PHE A 28 -17.30 -0.56 -5.12
CA PHE A 28 -16.70 -0.37 -3.79
C PHE A 28 -16.77 -1.64 -2.90
N SER A 29 -17.38 -2.75 -3.36
CA SER A 29 -17.35 -4.04 -2.64
C SER A 29 -16.00 -4.72 -2.70
N GLU A 30 -15.07 -4.24 -3.52
CA GLU A 30 -13.67 -4.60 -3.43
C GLU A 30 -12.96 -3.75 -2.36
N LYS A 31 -13.59 -3.61 -1.19
CA LYS A 31 -12.81 -3.54 0.04
C LYS A 31 -12.43 -4.98 0.35
N GLY A 32 -11.27 -5.37 -0.17
CA GLY A 32 -10.37 -6.20 0.61
C GLY A 32 -10.47 -5.74 2.07
N SER A 33 -10.57 -6.73 2.96
CA SER A 33 -10.59 -6.60 4.41
C SER A 33 -10.16 -5.21 4.89
N PRO A 34 -10.78 -4.61 5.92
CA PRO A 34 -9.98 -3.75 6.75
C PRO A 34 -8.89 -4.67 7.29
N THR A 35 -7.76 -4.79 6.57
CA THR A 35 -6.47 -4.91 7.20
C THR A 35 -6.53 -3.73 8.13
N THR A 36 -6.92 -4.01 9.37
CA THR A 36 -6.37 -3.35 10.53
C THR A 36 -4.94 -3.09 10.11
N ILE A 37 -4.67 -1.86 9.68
CA ILE A 37 -3.30 -1.37 9.72
C ILE A 37 -3.09 -1.39 11.22
N GLU A 38 -2.64 -2.54 11.71
CA GLU A 38 -2.10 -2.72 13.03
C GLU A 38 -1.22 -1.49 13.20
N ALA A 39 -1.53 -0.72 14.23
CA ALA A 39 -0.80 0.48 14.53
C ALA A 39 0.70 0.17 14.39
N SER A 40 1.39 0.97 13.59
CA SER A 40 2.84 1.24 13.65
C SER A 40 3.85 0.23 13.08
N THR A 41 3.74 -0.19 11.82
CA THR A 41 4.93 -0.58 11.03
C THR A 41 5.37 0.46 9.99
N THR A 42 4.57 1.53 9.80
CA THR A 42 4.95 2.66 8.95
C THR A 42 6.16 3.37 9.55
N GLY A 43 7.34 3.16 8.97
CA GLY A 43 8.60 3.79 9.38
C GLY A 43 9.57 2.93 10.18
N ILE A 44 9.26 1.66 10.46
CA ILE A 44 10.24 0.73 11.06
C ILE A 44 11.35 0.40 10.06
N TYR A 45 10.98 0.15 8.81
CA TYR A 45 11.92 -0.09 7.73
C TYR A 45 12.12 1.18 6.89
N GLU A 46 13.37 1.53 6.64
CA GLU A 46 13.76 2.63 5.75
C GLU A 46 14.62 2.10 4.61
N MET A 47 14.31 2.55 3.40
CA MET A 47 15.11 2.25 2.21
C MET A 47 16.10 3.39 1.98
N ILE A 48 17.39 3.04 1.94
CA ILE A 48 18.48 3.99 1.74
C ILE A 48 19.21 3.63 0.45
N ALA A 49 19.14 4.51 -0.55
CA ALA A 49 19.96 4.42 -1.75
C ALA A 49 21.35 5.02 -1.43
N VAL A 50 22.31 4.17 -1.10
CA VAL A 50 23.67 4.62 -0.72
C VAL A 50 24.39 5.21 -1.92
N ASN A 51 24.25 4.58 -3.07
CA ASN A 51 24.78 5.04 -4.36
C ASN A 51 24.00 4.36 -5.50
N LYS A 52 24.43 4.58 -6.75
CA LYS A 52 23.78 4.01 -7.96
C LYS A 52 23.79 2.47 -8.01
N ASN A 53 24.63 1.83 -7.21
CA ASN A 53 24.92 0.41 -7.26
C ASN A 53 24.50 -0.33 -5.98
N ASN A 54 24.02 0.37 -4.95
CA ASN A 54 23.80 -0.18 -3.61
C ASN A 54 22.51 0.32 -2.98
N ILE A 55 21.70 -0.62 -2.49
CA ILE A 55 20.48 -0.35 -1.74
C ILE A 55 20.58 -1.03 -0.38
N ILE A 56 20.14 -0.32 0.66
CA ILE A 56 19.99 -0.85 2.02
C ILE A 56 18.52 -0.78 2.44
N ILE A 57 18.05 -1.84 3.09
CA ILE A 57 16.83 -1.82 3.92
C ILE A 57 17.28 -1.84 5.37
N PHE A 58 16.97 -0.79 6.11
CA PHE A 58 17.38 -0.61 7.50
C PHE A 58 16.18 -0.73 8.44
N ASN A 59 16.29 -1.55 9.48
CA ASN A 59 15.31 -1.65 10.55
C ASN A 59 15.70 -0.71 11.71
N LYS A 60 14.92 0.36 11.90
CA LYS A 60 15.15 1.38 12.93
C LYS A 60 14.97 0.87 14.36
N GLN A 61 14.30 -0.25 14.56
CA GLN A 61 14.00 -0.80 15.88
C GLN A 61 15.16 -1.63 16.43
N ASN A 62 15.76 -2.49 15.61
CA ASN A 62 16.81 -3.42 16.05
C ASN A 62 18.18 -3.14 15.41
N GLY A 63 18.27 -2.18 14.49
CA GLY A 63 19.51 -1.82 13.81
C GLY A 63 19.99 -2.84 12.78
N GLU A 64 19.18 -3.85 12.47
CA GLU A 64 19.47 -4.81 11.42
C GLU A 64 19.34 -4.16 10.05
N TYR A 65 20.15 -4.61 9.11
CA TYR A 65 20.03 -4.17 7.74
C TYR A 65 20.32 -5.28 6.75
N TRP A 66 19.73 -5.12 5.57
CA TRP A 66 19.97 -5.94 4.41
C TRP A 66 20.52 -5.06 3.31
N ARG A 67 21.57 -5.55 2.65
CA ARG A 67 22.17 -4.89 1.50
C ARG A 67 21.94 -5.72 0.25
N LYS A 68 21.71 -5.02 -0.87
CA LYS A 68 21.70 -5.59 -2.21
C LYS A 68 22.51 -4.73 -3.16
N PHE A 69 23.34 -5.39 -3.96
CA PHE A 69 24.07 -4.78 -5.06
C PHE A 69 23.22 -4.81 -6.34
N ILE A 70 23.14 -3.69 -7.06
CA ILE A 70 22.39 -3.54 -8.31
C ILE A 70 23.24 -3.94 -9.53
N SER A 71 24.57 -3.77 -9.45
CA SER A 71 25.50 -4.17 -10.52
C SER A 71 26.08 -5.55 -10.26
N ASP A 72 26.05 -6.42 -11.26
CA ASP A 72 26.59 -7.79 -11.20
C ASP A 72 28.10 -7.85 -10.91
N SER A 73 28.80 -6.72 -11.04
CA SER A 73 30.25 -6.61 -10.88
C SER A 73 30.74 -6.38 -9.45
N GLU A 74 29.86 -6.01 -8.50
CA GLU A 74 30.27 -5.45 -7.21
C GLU A 74 29.64 -6.11 -5.97
N GLY A 75 29.25 -7.39 -6.02
CA GLY A 75 28.87 -8.15 -4.83
C GLY A 75 27.60 -8.99 -5.00
N PRO A 76 27.05 -9.54 -3.91
CA PRO A 76 25.84 -10.36 -3.98
C PRO A 76 24.63 -9.57 -4.49
N THR A 77 24.04 -10.01 -5.59
CA THR A 77 22.77 -9.49 -6.13
C THR A 77 21.56 -9.95 -5.31
N GLU A 78 21.78 -10.85 -4.35
CA GLU A 78 20.83 -11.30 -3.34
C GLU A 78 20.89 -10.44 -2.07
N TRP A 79 19.75 -10.32 -1.39
CA TRP A 79 19.69 -9.63 -0.10
C TRP A 79 20.53 -10.34 0.95
N THR A 80 21.60 -9.68 1.40
CA THR A 80 22.48 -10.22 2.44
C THR A 80 22.25 -9.44 3.73
N LYS A 81 21.93 -10.15 4.82
CA LYS A 81 21.84 -9.58 6.17
C LYS A 81 23.26 -9.36 6.69
N GLU A 82 23.57 -8.15 7.11
CA GLU A 82 24.90 -7.80 7.61
C GLU A 82 24.85 -7.34 9.08
N PRO A 83 25.96 -7.52 9.81
CA PRO A 83 26.03 -7.11 11.21
C PRO A 83 25.95 -5.59 11.32
N SER A 84 25.13 -5.11 12.26
CA SER A 84 24.97 -3.69 12.53
C SER A 84 26.30 -3.06 12.96
N PRO A 85 26.76 -1.95 12.35
CA PRO A 85 28.03 -1.33 12.74
C PRO A 85 28.01 -0.77 14.17
N VAL A 86 26.82 -0.57 14.75
CA VAL A 86 26.64 -0.08 16.12
C VAL A 86 26.61 -1.18 17.19
N SER A 87 26.60 -2.47 16.82
CA SER A 87 26.56 -3.56 17.80
C SER A 87 27.89 -3.81 18.54
N ASN A 88 28.94 -3.03 18.25
CA ASN A 88 30.27 -3.16 18.83
C ASN A 88 30.67 -1.97 19.72
N THR A 89 29.70 -1.27 20.33
CA THR A 89 30.03 -0.31 21.38
C THR A 89 29.99 -1.06 22.72
N LYS A 90 31.17 -1.50 23.17
CA LYS A 90 31.40 -2.11 24.47
C LYS A 90 31.68 -1.03 25.52
#